data_AF-A0A1X2GPS6-F1
#
_entry.id   AF-A0A1X2GPS6-F1
#
_cell.length_a   1.000
_cell.length_b   1.000
_cell.length_c   1.000
_cell.angle_alpha   90.00
_cell.angle_beta   90.00
_cell.angle_gamma   90.00
#
_symmetry.space_group_name_H-M   'P 1'
#
loop_
_entity.id
_entity.type
_entity.pdbx_description
1 polymer ?
#
loop_
_entity_poly.entity_id
_entity_poly.type
_entity_poly.pdbx_seq_one_letter_code
_entity_poly.pdbx_strand_id
1 'polypeptide(L)'
;MLNHDTRKQIDMIDNDTQDSNTKKRAIDYLKEGISLLTTCKRRYVSSPSPSPTPQEVNPLEANGPAPTPLEASDPAPETSGSATEKGHRNWQYIEAYMEQLAGDSMNWKACFFEGSHQGFFKTYSTPASLKNAYNRWKNNQ
;
A
#
# COMPACT_ATOMS: atom_id res chain seq x y z
N MET A 1 14.21 17.89 -3.78
CA MET A 1 15.43 18.62 -3.37
C MET A 1 16.24 17.66 -2.48
N LEU A 2 17.43 17.20 -2.91
CA LEU A 2 18.28 16.32 -2.10
C LEU A 2 18.89 17.12 -0.94
N ASN A 3 18.83 16.58 0.28
CA ASN A 3 19.43 17.20 1.48
C ASN A 3 20.94 17.38 1.28
N HIS A 4 21.51 18.44 1.84
CA HIS A 4 22.94 18.76 1.73
C HIS A 4 23.84 17.57 2.11
N ASP A 5 23.47 16.82 3.15
CA ASP A 5 24.21 15.64 3.61
C ASP A 5 24.21 14.47 2.61
N THR A 6 23.11 14.30 1.86
CA THR A 6 23.03 13.24 0.84
C THR A 6 23.96 13.52 -0.34
N ARG A 7 24.15 14.79 -0.69
CA ARG A 7 25.09 15.18 -1.76
C ARG A 7 26.53 14.87 -1.35
N LYS A 8 26.91 15.25 -0.12
CA LYS A 8 28.24 14.97 0.42
C LYS A 8 28.56 13.47 0.47
N GLN A 9 27.56 12.63 0.79
CA GLN A 9 27.74 11.17 0.80
C GLN A 9 27.92 10.58 -0.61
N ILE A 10 27.21 11.11 -1.61
CA ILE A 10 27.38 10.70 -3.02
C ILE A 10 28.78 11.08 -3.51
N ASP A 11 29.23 12.31 -3.23
CA ASP A 11 30.56 12.78 -3.64
C ASP A 11 31.68 11.94 -3.00
N MET A 12 31.47 11.46 -1.78
CA MET A 12 32.43 10.57 -1.10
C MET A 12 32.50 9.19 -1.80
N ILE A 13 31.36 8.62 -2.19
CA ILE A 13 31.29 7.35 -2.93
C ILE A 13 31.95 7.48 -4.31
N ASP A 14 31.77 8.62 -4.98
CA ASP A 14 32.37 8.90 -6.28
C ASP A 14 33.89 8.98 -6.25
N ASN A 15 34.47 9.42 -5.12
CA ASN A 15 35.92 9.50 -4.93
C ASN A 15 36.57 8.19 -4.46
N ASP A 16 35.84 7.34 -3.73
CA ASP A 16 36.43 6.18 -3.04
C ASP A 16 36.46 4.89 -3.88
N THR A 17 35.67 4.82 -4.96
CA THR A 17 35.61 3.65 -5.84
C THR A 17 36.12 3.99 -7.23
N GLN A 18 36.75 3.04 -7.93
CA GLN A 18 37.19 3.21 -9.33
C GLN A 18 36.17 2.59 -10.31
N ASP A 19 35.43 1.56 -9.87
CA ASP A 19 34.45 0.86 -10.70
C ASP A 19 33.11 1.59 -10.79
N SER A 20 32.73 2.00 -12.00
CA SER A 20 31.52 2.77 -12.29
C SER A 20 30.23 2.00 -11.99
N ASN A 21 30.24 0.67 -12.12
CA ASN A 21 29.08 -0.16 -11.80
C ASN A 21 28.83 -0.22 -10.29
N THR A 22 29.90 -0.38 -9.51
CA THR A 22 29.85 -0.36 -8.04
C THR A 22 29.41 1.01 -7.52
N LYS A 23 29.90 2.11 -8.10
CA LYS A 23 29.41 3.49 -7.80
C LYS A 23 27.92 3.62 -7.98
N LYS A 24 27.44 3.26 -9.17
CA LYS A 24 26.03 3.40 -9.52
C LYS A 24 25.14 2.61 -8.56
N ARG A 25 25.52 1.36 -8.25
CA ARG A 25 24.81 0.53 -7.28
C ARG A 25 24.82 1.14 -5.87
N ALA A 26 25.95 1.63 -5.39
CA ALA A 26 26.06 2.25 -4.08
C ALA A 26 25.17 3.51 -3.96
N ILE A 27 25.16 4.35 -4.99
CA ILE A 27 24.29 5.53 -5.07
C ILE A 27 22.82 5.12 -5.11
N ASP A 28 22.46 4.10 -5.89
CA ASP A 28 21.09 3.62 -5.99
C ASP A 28 20.60 3.05 -4.64
N TYR A 29 21.41 2.24 -3.95
CA TYR A 29 21.08 1.76 -2.61
C TYR A 29 20.93 2.89 -1.58
N LEU A 30 21.79 3.90 -1.63
CA LEU A 30 21.69 5.06 -0.75
C LEU A 30 20.37 5.82 -0.98
N LYS A 31 20.00 6.04 -2.25
CA LYS A 31 18.74 6.71 -2.61
C LYS A 31 17.53 5.89 -2.16
N GLU A 32 17.53 4.58 -2.36
CA GLU A 32 16.44 3.71 -1.93
C GLU A 32 16.31 3.68 -0.40
N GLY A 33 17.42 3.57 0.34
CA GLY A 33 17.43 3.60 1.80
C GLY A 33 16.88 4.89 2.38
N ILE A 34 17.27 6.06 1.84
CA ILE A 34 16.75 7.36 2.26
C ILE A 34 15.24 7.49 1.98
N SER A 35 14.80 7.02 0.82
CA SER A 35 13.37 7.03 0.45
C SER A 35 12.53 6.16 1.39
N LEU A 36 13.05 4.98 1.74
CA LEU A 36 12.42 4.08 2.71
C LEU A 36 12.32 4.73 4.09
N LEU A 37 13.42 5.27 4.61
CA LEU A 37 13.43 5.94 5.92
C LEU A 37 12.47 7.14 5.96
N THR A 38 12.43 7.93 4.89
CA THR A 38 11.49 9.07 4.78
C THR A 38 10.04 8.60 4.83
N THR A 39 9.72 7.50 4.14
CA THR A 39 8.39 6.90 4.12
C THR A 39 8.01 6.34 5.50
N CYS A 40 8.91 5.61 6.14
CA CYS A 40 8.70 5.08 7.50
C CYS A 40 8.48 6.21 8.50
N LYS A 41 9.32 7.25 8.48
CA LYS A 41 9.16 8.42 9.36
C LYS A 41 7.78 9.06 9.19
N ARG A 42 7.34 9.28 7.95
CA ARG A 42 6.01 9.84 7.67
C ARG A 42 4.89 8.98 8.23
N ARG A 43 4.97 7.65 8.08
CA ARG A 43 3.90 6.75 8.53
C ARG A 43 3.84 6.56 10.04
N TYR A 44 4.99 6.52 10.71
CA TYR A 44 5.06 6.09 12.11
C TYR A 44 5.38 7.19 13.10
N VAL A 45 6.00 8.28 12.67
CA VAL A 45 6.36 9.41 13.56
C VAL A 45 5.34 10.55 13.47
N SER A 46 4.58 10.63 12.38
CA SER A 46 3.57 11.69 12.18
C SER A 46 2.12 11.25 12.42
N SER A 47 1.88 10.02 12.88
CA SER A 47 0.54 9.60 13.30
C SER A 47 0.26 10.16 14.69
N PRO A 48 -0.76 11.02 14.90
CA PRO A 48 -1.20 11.36 16.24
C PRO A 48 -1.70 10.09 16.91
N SER A 49 -1.16 9.79 18.09
CA SER A 49 -1.62 8.71 18.95
C SER A 49 -3.13 8.87 19.19
N PRO A 50 -3.97 7.85 18.95
CA PRO A 50 -5.35 7.90 19.37
C PRO A 50 -5.36 7.88 20.91
N SER A 51 -5.72 9.02 21.51
CA SER A 51 -5.91 9.13 22.95
C SER A 51 -7.04 8.19 23.37
N PRO A 52 -6.89 7.42 24.46
CA PRO A 52 -7.96 6.56 24.95
C PRO A 52 -9.04 7.42 25.61
N THR A 53 -10.22 7.51 25.00
CA THR A 53 -11.40 8.10 25.64
C THR A 53 -11.83 7.22 26.83
N PRO A 54 -11.96 7.75 28.04
CA PRO A 54 -12.56 7.03 29.16
C PRO A 54 -14.08 7.06 28.96
N GLN A 55 -14.71 5.91 28.68
CA GLN A 55 -16.15 5.81 28.79
C GLN A 55 -16.54 5.58 30.25
N GLU A 56 -17.13 6.64 30.75
CA GLU A 56 -17.89 6.88 31.97
C GLU A 56 -18.75 5.70 32.41
N VAL A 57 -18.60 5.34 33.69
CA VAL A 57 -19.49 4.46 34.46
C VAL A 57 -20.70 5.27 34.93
N ASN A 58 -21.92 4.73 34.80
CA ASN A 58 -23.03 4.98 35.74
C ASN A 58 -24.24 4.03 35.50
N PRO A 59 -25.17 3.88 36.49
CA PRO A 59 -25.56 2.56 36.99
C PRO A 59 -27.09 2.31 37.09
N LEU A 60 -27.44 1.05 37.41
CA LEU A 60 -28.71 0.53 37.98
C LEU A 60 -30.02 0.72 37.17
N GLU A 61 -30.69 -0.39 36.84
CA GLU A 61 -31.93 -0.80 37.53
C GLU A 61 -32.39 -2.21 37.14
N ALA A 62 -33.19 -2.80 38.03
CA ALA A 62 -33.48 -4.22 38.19
C ALA A 62 -34.64 -4.75 37.35
N ASN A 63 -34.58 -6.04 36.98
CA ASN A 63 -35.53 -7.12 37.30
C ASN A 63 -35.44 -8.25 36.26
N GLY A 64 -35.28 -9.50 36.74
CA GLY A 64 -35.55 -10.72 35.94
C GLY A 64 -37.06 -10.98 35.80
N PRO A 65 -37.53 -12.14 35.26
CA PRO A 65 -36.80 -13.39 34.98
C PRO A 65 -37.03 -13.98 33.55
N ALA A 66 -36.24 -14.99 33.18
CA ALA A 66 -36.48 -15.88 32.03
C ALA A 66 -37.60 -16.90 32.34
N PRO A 67 -38.37 -17.47 31.36
CA PRO A 67 -37.86 -18.45 30.39
C PRO A 67 -38.42 -18.38 28.93
N THR A 68 -37.74 -19.13 28.05
CA THR A 68 -37.86 -19.55 26.62
C THR A 68 -39.25 -19.80 25.99
N PRO A 69 -39.39 -20.23 24.70
CA PRO A 69 -38.65 -19.98 23.43
C PRO A 69 -39.59 -19.78 22.19
N LEU A 70 -39.34 -18.85 21.25
CA LEU A 70 -39.98 -18.94 19.91
C LEU A 70 -39.08 -18.36 18.80
N GLU A 71 -38.92 -19.19 17.77
CA GLU A 71 -38.35 -18.90 16.45
C GLU A 71 -38.81 -17.57 15.86
N ALA A 72 -37.87 -16.81 15.29
CA ALA A 72 -38.05 -16.10 14.03
C ALA A 72 -36.69 -15.64 13.48
N SER A 73 -36.25 -16.33 12.43
CA SER A 73 -35.44 -15.85 11.31
C SER A 73 -34.31 -14.85 11.59
N ASP A 74 -33.11 -15.39 11.84
CA ASP A 74 -31.85 -14.73 11.49
C ASP A 74 -31.47 -15.14 10.05
N PRO A 75 -31.51 -14.25 9.04
CA PRO A 75 -30.57 -14.37 7.94
C PRO A 75 -29.23 -13.83 8.44
N ALA A 76 -28.30 -14.75 8.68
CA ALA A 76 -26.89 -14.42 8.76
C ALA A 76 -26.51 -13.49 7.59
N PRO A 77 -25.75 -12.40 7.80
CA PRO A 77 -24.98 -11.85 6.71
C PRO A 77 -23.81 -12.79 6.44
N GLU A 78 -24.09 -13.89 5.75
CA GLU A 78 -23.15 -14.43 4.79
C GLU A 78 -22.96 -13.35 3.73
N THR A 79 -22.00 -12.46 3.91
CA THR A 79 -21.42 -11.74 2.78
C THR A 79 -20.01 -12.25 2.59
N SER A 80 -19.98 -13.41 1.93
CA SER A 80 -18.97 -13.79 0.95
C SER A 80 -18.49 -12.55 0.18
N GLY A 81 -17.43 -11.93 0.68
CA GLY A 81 -16.71 -10.86 0.00
C GLY A 81 -15.89 -11.45 -1.14
N SER A 82 -16.59 -11.80 -2.21
CA SER A 82 -16.14 -11.99 -3.59
C SER A 82 -14.72 -11.45 -3.84
N ALA A 83 -13.74 -12.35 -3.90
CA ALA A 83 -12.39 -12.03 -4.37
C ALA A 83 -12.37 -11.58 -5.85
N THR A 84 -13.46 -11.82 -6.58
CA THR A 84 -13.65 -11.56 -8.00
C THR A 84 -13.86 -10.08 -8.32
N GLU A 85 -14.51 -9.30 -7.44
CA GLU A 85 -14.70 -7.85 -7.69
C GLU A 85 -13.41 -7.04 -7.50
N LYS A 86 -12.54 -7.43 -6.56
CA LYS A 86 -11.30 -6.70 -6.28
C LYS A 86 -10.26 -6.87 -7.40
N GLY A 87 -10.22 -8.04 -8.04
CA GLY A 87 -9.38 -8.27 -9.21
C GLY A 87 -9.75 -7.34 -10.36
N HIS A 88 -11.05 -7.17 -10.61
CA HIS A 88 -11.56 -6.31 -11.68
C HIS A 88 -11.19 -4.83 -11.50
N ARG A 89 -11.34 -4.29 -10.30
CA ARG A 89 -11.01 -2.87 -10.01
C ARG A 89 -9.52 -2.56 -10.17
N ASN A 90 -8.64 -3.52 -9.86
CA ASN A 90 -7.19 -3.35 -10.06
C ASN A 90 -6.85 -3.23 -11.56
N TRP A 91 -7.47 -4.04 -12.42
CA TRP A 91 -7.21 -3.99 -13.86
C TRP A 91 -7.76 -2.74 -14.52
N GLN A 92 -8.97 -2.31 -14.13
CA GLN A 92 -9.54 -1.04 -14.59
C GLN A 92 -8.67 0.17 -14.26
N TYR A 93 -8.07 0.21 -13.06
CA TYR A 93 -7.15 1.27 -12.70
C TYR A 93 -5.91 1.29 -13.60
N ILE A 94 -5.33 0.11 -13.90
CA ILE A 94 -4.16 -0.01 -14.76
C ILE A 94 -4.48 0.47 -16.18
N GLU A 95 -5.64 0.11 -16.72
CA GLU A 95 -6.06 0.55 -18.06
C GLU A 95 -6.28 2.06 -18.12
N ALA A 96 -6.97 2.65 -17.14
CA ALA A 96 -7.14 4.09 -17.05
C ALA A 96 -5.78 4.81 -16.94
N TYR A 97 -4.83 4.24 -16.20
CA TYR A 97 -3.48 4.77 -16.09
C TYR A 97 -2.71 4.68 -17.43
N MET A 98 -2.90 3.60 -18.19
CA MET A 98 -2.32 3.46 -19.54
C MET A 98 -2.91 4.45 -20.54
N GLU A 99 -4.21 4.74 -20.45
CA GLU A 99 -4.87 5.71 -21.32
C GLU A 99 -4.34 7.13 -21.10
N GLN A 100 -4.03 7.49 -19.86
CA GLN A 100 -3.42 8.79 -19.51
C GLN A 100 -2.01 8.98 -20.08
N LEU A 101 -1.29 7.89 -20.37
CA LEU A 101 0.07 7.94 -20.89
C LEU A 101 0.14 8.27 -22.39
N ALA A 102 -0.99 8.41 -23.09
CA ALA A 102 -1.07 8.85 -24.49
C ALA A 102 -0.12 8.10 -25.47
N GLY A 103 0.19 6.83 -25.19
CA GLY A 103 1.07 5.99 -26.00
C GLY A 103 2.50 5.81 -25.46
N ASP A 104 2.84 6.46 -24.35
CA ASP A 104 4.12 6.25 -23.67
C ASP A 104 4.20 4.85 -23.02
N SER A 105 5.44 4.40 -22.83
CA SER A 105 5.70 3.12 -22.19
C SER A 105 5.24 3.13 -20.72
N MET A 106 4.40 2.14 -20.35
CA MET A 106 3.88 1.97 -19.00
C MET A 106 4.97 1.94 -17.92
N ASN A 107 4.95 2.91 -17.01
CA ASN A 107 5.81 2.91 -15.82
C ASN A 107 5.16 2.11 -14.68
N TRP A 108 5.42 0.80 -14.67
CA TRP A 108 4.90 -0.12 -13.66
C TRP A 108 5.25 0.24 -12.22
N LYS A 109 6.41 0.87 -11.99
CA LYS A 109 6.82 1.30 -10.64
C LYS A 109 5.93 2.45 -10.18
N ALA A 110 5.74 3.46 -11.02
CA ALA A 110 4.87 4.61 -10.71
C ALA A 110 3.41 4.17 -10.52
N CYS A 111 2.86 3.41 -11.46
CA CYS A 111 1.49 2.88 -11.37
C CYS A 111 1.27 2.07 -10.08
N PHE A 112 2.19 1.17 -9.73
CA PHE A 112 2.09 0.37 -8.51
C PHE A 112 2.07 1.24 -7.25
N PHE A 113 2.97 2.23 -7.14
CA PHE A 113 3.02 3.11 -5.97
C PHE A 113 1.77 3.96 -5.83
N GLU A 114 1.30 4.53 -6.93
CA GLU A 114 0.14 5.40 -6.94
C GLU A 114 -1.14 4.63 -6.65
N GLY A 115 -1.36 3.50 -7.34
CA GLY A 115 -2.51 2.65 -7.09
C GLY A 115 -2.49 2.07 -5.67
N SER A 116 -1.32 1.69 -5.15
CA SER A 116 -1.19 1.23 -3.76
C SER A 116 -1.57 2.31 -2.75
N HIS A 117 -1.22 3.57 -3.02
CA HIS A 117 -1.60 4.70 -2.15
C HIS A 117 -3.12 4.94 -2.17
N GLN A 118 -3.76 4.71 -3.30
CA GLN A 118 -5.20 4.78 -3.47
C GLN A 118 -5.94 3.52 -2.98
N GLY A 119 -5.22 2.54 -2.42
CA GLY A 119 -5.79 1.31 -1.86
C GLY A 119 -6.03 0.19 -2.87
N PHE A 120 -5.58 0.34 -4.11
CA PHE A 120 -5.48 -0.74 -5.09
C PHE A 120 -4.27 -1.64 -4.77
N PHE A 121 -4.21 -2.79 -5.44
CA PHE A 121 -3.05 -3.69 -5.42
C PHE A 121 -2.63 -4.27 -4.05
N LYS A 122 -3.53 -4.31 -3.05
CA LYS A 122 -3.23 -4.84 -1.70
C LYS A 122 -2.67 -6.27 -1.69
N THR A 123 -2.98 -7.08 -2.70
CA THR A 123 -2.53 -8.46 -2.86
C THR A 123 -1.17 -8.59 -3.55
N TYR A 124 -0.59 -7.49 -4.02
CA TYR A 124 0.68 -7.47 -4.73
C TYR A 124 1.73 -6.75 -3.89
N SER A 125 2.89 -7.39 -3.71
CA SER A 125 3.97 -6.85 -2.90
C SER A 125 5.00 -6.07 -3.71
N THR A 126 5.05 -6.29 -5.04
CA THR A 126 6.05 -5.67 -5.91
C THR A 126 5.45 -5.23 -7.26
N PRO A 127 6.00 -4.17 -7.90
CA PRO A 127 5.62 -3.79 -9.26
C PRO A 127 5.75 -4.94 -10.27
N ALA A 128 6.77 -5.80 -10.11
CA ALA A 128 6.98 -6.96 -10.97
C ALA A 128 5.86 -8.00 -10.83
N SER A 129 5.40 -8.28 -9.60
CA SER A 129 4.27 -9.18 -9.36
C SER A 129 2.97 -8.66 -9.99
N LEU A 130 2.73 -7.34 -9.91
CA LEU A 130 1.57 -6.70 -10.53
C LEU A 130 1.63 -6.81 -12.06
N LYS A 131 2.78 -6.45 -12.66
CA LYS A 131 3.00 -6.56 -14.11
C LYS A 131 2.75 -7.97 -14.62
N ASN A 132 3.32 -8.98 -13.95
CA ASN A 132 3.16 -10.37 -14.35
C ASN A 132 1.71 -10.84 -14.26
N ALA A 133 1.00 -10.43 -13.20
CA ALA A 133 -0.41 -10.75 -13.03
C ALA A 133 -1.30 -10.08 -14.09
N TYR A 134 -1.04 -8.82 -14.41
CA TYR A 134 -1.74 -8.10 -15.47
C TYR A 134 -1.51 -8.75 -16.85
N ASN A 135 -0.26 -9.11 -17.18
CA ASN A 135 0.04 -9.78 -18.45
C ASN A 135 -0.69 -11.11 -18.61
N ARG A 136 -0.78 -11.89 -17.51
CA ARG A 136 -1.55 -13.15 -17.52
C ARG A 136 -3.04 -12.91 -17.73
N TRP A 137 -3.59 -11.90 -17.06
CA TRP A 137 -4.98 -11.52 -17.23
C TRP A 137 -5.27 -11.05 -18.66
N LYS A 138 -4.42 -10.18 -19.23
CA LYS A 138 -4.55 -9.65 -20.59
C LYS A 138 -4.46 -10.73 -21.67
N ASN A 139 -3.61 -11.74 -21.48
CA ASN A 139 -3.48 -12.85 -22.44
C ASN A 139 -4.65 -13.85 -22.36
N ASN A 140 -5.46 -13.80 -21.29
CA ASN A 140 -6.62 -14.66 -21.07
C ASN A 140 -7.95 -13.97 -21.42
N GLN A 141 -7.90 -12.72 -21.91
CA GLN A 141 -9.01 -12.00 -22.54
C GLN A 141 -8.96 -12.26 -24.05
#